data_AF-A0A2D6STU2-F1
#
_entry.id   AF-A0A2D6STU2-F1
#
_cell.length_a   1.000
_cell.length_b   1.000
_cell.length_c   1.000
_cell.angle_alpha   90.00
_cell.angle_beta   90.00
_cell.angle_gamma   90.00
#
_symmetry.space_group_name_H-M   'P 1'
#
loop_
_entity.id
_entity.type
_entity.pdbx_description
1 polymer ?
#
loop_
_entity_poly.entity_id
_entity_poly.type
_entity_poly.pdbx_seq_one_letter_code
_entity_poly.pdbx_strand_id
1 'polypeptide(L)' 'TAAPDELIAIHDALDALAEDDPQAAELVKLRYFAGFAIEQAAELLGVSRSTAYEHWAFAKAWLKCQMQGHDD' A
#
# COMPACT_ATOMS: atom_id res chain seq x y z
N THR A 1 10.22 -10.10 -8.19
CA THR A 1 10.42 -10.46 -6.78
C THR A 1 11.21 -9.34 -6.17
N ALA A 2 10.63 -8.58 -5.24
CA ALA A 2 11.32 -7.47 -4.56
C ALA A 2 12.48 -8.02 -3.71
N ALA A 3 13.54 -7.23 -3.51
CA ALA A 3 14.64 -7.61 -2.63
C ALA A 3 14.17 -7.67 -1.16
N PRO A 4 14.79 -8.50 -0.28
CA PRO A 4 14.40 -8.58 1.13
C PRO A 4 14.44 -7.23 1.86
N ASP A 5 15.40 -6.38 1.51
CA ASP A 5 15.54 -5.01 2.04
C ASP A 5 14.38 -4.10 1.62
N GLU A 6 13.94 -4.23 0.37
CA GLU A 6 12.80 -3.48 -0.17
C GLU A 6 11.49 -3.88 0.52
N LEU A 7 11.33 -5.16 0.88
CA LEU A 7 10.17 -5.63 1.65
C LEU A 7 10.13 -5.04 3.06
N ILE A 8 11.29 -4.90 3.70
CA ILE A 8 11.40 -4.26 5.03
C ILE A 8 11.08 -2.77 4.92
N ALA A 9 11.64 -2.07 3.94
CA ALA A 9 11.34 -0.67 3.70
C ALA A 9 9.85 -0.43 3.38
N ILE A 10 9.22 -1.32 2.61
CA ILE A 10 7.77 -1.29 2.35
C ILE A 10 6.97 -1.52 3.63
N HIS A 11 7.42 -2.44 4.51
CA HIS A 11 6.75 -2.74 5.77
C HIS A 11 6.75 -1.52 6.70
N ASP A 12 7.89 -0.89 6.90
CA ASP A 12 8.01 0.30 7.75
C ASP A 12 7.22 1.49 7.16
N ALA A 13 7.28 1.68 5.84
CA ALA A 13 6.50 2.72 5.17
C ALA A 13 5.00 2.45 5.23
N LEU A 14 4.58 1.18 5.28
CA LEU A 14 3.18 0.79 5.43
C LEU A 14 2.60 1.16 6.79
N ASP A 15 3.39 1.03 7.86
CA ASP A 15 2.95 1.43 9.20
C ASP A 15 2.70 2.94 9.27
N ALA A 16 3.60 3.74 8.69
CA ALA A 16 3.41 5.18 8.57
C ALA A 16 2.24 5.55 7.63
N LEU A 17 2.02 4.81 6.54
CA LEU A 17 0.84 4.99 5.70
C LEU A 17 -0.45 4.66 6.46
N ALA A 18 -0.44 3.68 7.36
CA ALA A 18 -1.62 3.30 8.13
C ALA A 18 -2.07 4.38 9.13
N GLU A 19 -1.14 5.25 9.55
CA GLU A 19 -1.45 6.42 10.37
C GLU A 19 -2.19 7.51 9.58
N ASP A 20 -1.90 7.65 8.28
CA ASP A 20 -2.49 8.66 7.39
C ASP A 20 -3.77 8.16 6.71
N ASP A 21 -3.71 6.97 6.10
CA ASP A 21 -4.84 6.27 5.46
C ASP A 21 -4.78 4.75 5.73
N PRO A 22 -5.51 4.25 6.74
CA PRO A 22 -5.51 2.83 7.08
C PRO A 22 -6.13 1.94 5.99
N GLN A 23 -7.05 2.46 5.16
CA GLN A 23 -7.64 1.67 4.08
C GLN A 23 -6.64 1.49 2.92
N ALA A 24 -5.89 2.54 2.60
CA ALA A 24 -4.82 2.49 1.62
C ALA A 24 -3.69 1.55 2.06
N ALA A 25 -3.31 1.59 3.35
CA ALA A 25 -2.31 0.68 3.90
C ALA A 25 -2.75 -0.79 3.83
N GLU A 26 -3.99 -1.09 4.21
CA GLU A 26 -4.50 -2.47 4.16
C GLU A 26 -4.62 -2.97 2.71
N LEU A 27 -5.01 -2.11 1.78
CA LEU A 27 -5.06 -2.44 0.36
C LEU A 27 -3.66 -2.79 -0.20
N VAL A 28 -2.62 -2.05 0.20
CA VAL A 28 -1.22 -2.37 -0.15
C VAL A 28 -0.81 -3.71 0.47
N LYS A 29 -1.15 -3.98 1.75
CA LYS A 29 -0.87 -5.26 2.41
C LYS A 29 -1.47 -6.44 1.65
N LEU A 30 -2.76 -6.37 1.34
CA LEU A 30 -3.47 -7.42 0.61
C LEU A 30 -2.84 -7.69 -0.77
N ARG A 31 -2.38 -6.63 -1.44
CA ARG A 31 -1.79 -6.77 -2.78
C ARG A 31 -0.35 -7.28 -2.77
N TYR A 32 0.51 -6.78 -1.89
CA TYR A 32 1.93 -7.13 -1.88
C TYR A 32 2.25 -8.37 -1.06
N PHE A 33 1.60 -8.56 0.09
CA PHE A 33 1.90 -9.68 0.99
C PHE A 33 0.97 -10.88 0.75
N ALA A 34 -0.30 -10.63 0.46
CA ALA A 34 -1.26 -11.70 0.22
C ALA A 34 -1.54 -11.98 -1.27
N GLY A 35 -1.01 -11.16 -2.18
CA GLY A 35 -1.06 -11.40 -3.63
C GLY A 35 -2.43 -11.18 -4.27
N PHE A 36 -3.34 -10.46 -3.61
CA PHE A 36 -4.68 -10.20 -4.14
C PHE A 36 -4.68 -9.15 -5.26
N ALA A 37 -5.63 -9.28 -6.19
CA ALA A 37 -5.97 -8.21 -7.11
C ALA A 37 -6.67 -7.05 -6.37
N ILE A 38 -6.60 -5.83 -6.92
CA ILE A 38 -7.23 -4.63 -6.32
C ILE A 38 -8.74 -4.83 -6.15
N GLU A 39 -9.40 -5.48 -7.11
CA GLU A 39 -10.83 -5.73 -7.04
C GLU A 39 -11.18 -6.70 -5.90
N GLN A 40 -10.37 -7.74 -5.68
CA GLN A 40 -10.55 -8.67 -4.56
C GLN A 40 -10.26 -8.00 -3.22
N ALA A 41 -9.23 -7.14 -3.17
CA ALA A 41 -8.95 -6.33 -1.98
C ALA A 41 -10.10 -5.36 -1.68
N ALA A 42 -10.72 -4.77 -2.71
CA ALA A 42 -11.90 -3.90 -2.54
C ALA A 42 -13.06 -4.65 -1.89
N GLU A 43 -13.34 -5.88 -2.35
CA GLU A 43 -14.37 -6.75 -1.79
C GLU A 43 -14.08 -7.12 -0.33
N LEU A 44 -12.83 -7.48 -0.01
CA LEU A 44 -12.40 -7.80 1.36
C LEU A 44 -12.49 -6.60 2.31
N LEU A 45 -12.21 -5.39 1.79
CA LEU A 45 -12.28 -4.14 2.54
C LEU A 45 -13.70 -3.56 2.61
N GLY A 46 -14.65 -4.11 1.86
CA GLY A 46 -16.03 -3.59 1.79
C GLY A 46 -16.14 -2.22 1.12
N VAL A 47 -15.19 -1.86 0.26
CA VAL A 47 -15.17 -0.58 -0.46
C VAL A 47 -15.52 -0.75 -1.94
N SER A 48 -15.94 0.33 -2.59
CA SER A 48 -16.18 0.29 -4.03
C SER A 48 -14.87 0.10 -4.80
N ARG A 49 -14.94 -0.52 -5.99
CA ARG A 49 -13.76 -0.65 -6.87
C ARG A 49 -13.10 0.69 -7.14
N SER A 50 -13.89 1.73 -7.43
CA SER A 50 -13.39 3.08 -7.68
C SER A 50 -12.58 3.61 -6.49
N THR A 51 -13.13 3.48 -5.28
CA THR A 51 -12.47 3.86 -4.02
C THR A 51 -11.17 3.08 -3.82
N ALA A 52 -11.17 1.77 -4.05
CA ALA A 52 -9.95 0.95 -3.98
C ALA A 52 -8.87 1.40 -4.98
N TYR A 53 -9.25 1.79 -6.20
CA TYR A 53 -8.31 2.34 -7.19
C TYR A 53 -7.76 3.71 -6.77
N GLU A 54 -8.57 4.56 -6.14
CA GLU A 54 -8.14 5.85 -5.59
C GLU A 54 -7.14 5.65 -4.44
N HIS A 55 -7.48 4.82 -3.44
CA HIS A 55 -6.55 4.48 -2.36
C HIS A 55 -5.27 3.83 -2.89
N TRP A 56 -5.36 2.99 -3.92
CA TRP A 56 -4.18 2.39 -4.56
C TRP A 56 -3.28 3.44 -5.23
N ALA A 57 -3.88 4.40 -5.92
CA ALA A 57 -3.14 5.49 -6.57
C ALA A 57 -2.45 6.38 -5.51
N PHE A 58 -3.18 6.73 -4.46
CA PHE A 58 -2.66 7.46 -3.31
C PHE A 58 -1.50 6.73 -2.65
N ALA A 59 -1.71 5.47 -2.24
CA ALA A 59 -0.72 4.66 -1.55
C ALA A 59 0.60 4.55 -2.33
N LYS A 60 0.54 4.32 -3.64
CA LYS A 60 1.75 4.26 -4.48
C LYS A 60 2.49 5.60 -4.52
N ALA A 61 1.77 6.71 -4.66
CA ALA A 61 2.38 8.03 -4.69
C ALA A 61 3.02 8.38 -3.35
N TRP A 62 2.30 8.06 -2.26
CA TRP A 62 2.75 8.24 -0.89
C TRP A 62 4.01 7.41 -0.60
N LEU A 63 3.99 6.10 -0.88
CA LEU A 63 5.13 5.20 -0.66
C LEU A 63 6.36 5.65 -1.46
N LYS A 64 6.16 6.08 -2.71
CA LYS A 64 7.25 6.63 -3.52
C LYS A 64 7.86 7.88 -2.89
N CYS A 65 7.03 8.81 -2.40
CA CYS A 65 7.51 10.01 -1.72
C CYS A 65 8.28 9.66 -0.44
N GLN A 66 7.75 8.71 0.34
CA GLN A 66 8.37 8.28 1.59
C GLN A 66 9.74 7.63 1.35
N MET A 67 9.85 6.75 0.36
CA MET A 67 11.11 6.09 0.00
C MET A 67 12.12 7.07 -0.59
N GLN A 68 11.68 8.04 -1.39
CA GLN A 68 12.55 9.08 -1.94
C GLN A 68 13.07 10.06 -0.87
N GLY A 69 12.37 10.21 0.25
CA GLY A 69 12.81 11.05 1.37
C GLY A 69 13.87 10.41 2.28
N HIS A 70 14.22 9.12 2.08
CA HIS A 70 15.21 8.39 2.87
C HIS A 70 16.62 8.39 2.22
N ASP A 71 16.80 9.01 1.05
CA ASP A 71 18.05 9.02 0.28
C ASP A 71 18.96 10.27 0.53
N ASP A 72 18.77 11.00 1.63
CA ASP A 72 19.61 12.16 2.05
C ASP A 72 20.44 11.87 3.32
#